data_AF-A0AAU1QD74-F1
#
_entry.id   AF-A0AAU1QD74-F1
#
_cell.length_a   1.000
_cell.length_b   1.000
_cell.length_c   1.000
_cell.angle_alpha   90.00
_cell.angle_beta   90.00
_cell.angle_gamma   90.00
#
_symmetry.space_group_name_H-M   'P 1'
#
loop_
_entity.id
_entity.type
_entity.pdbx_description
1 polymer ?
#
loop_
_entity_poly.entity_id
_entity_poly.type
_entity_poly.pdbx_seq_one_letter_code
_entity_poly.pdbx_strand_id
1 'polypeptide(L)'
;MTTETLPLPPVPHSGEGTRRLPRPGTYTAGPGRCIVELTARYGPFVTLRRRLTSSDATLTVPADTDHCALRLELSGGPLRPSVLVFESDGGEPADDGSRLVCPGELTLRGKPVPAGLPLRIVDCTAERLLVTGTTQVSYRRLRAATGFTLPRTRPADRLRLLVAAEFT
;
A
#
# COMPACT_ATOMS: atom_id res chain seq x y z
N MET A 1 36.43 -5.17 -31.43
CA MET A 1 35.09 -5.68 -31.05
C MET A 1 34.34 -4.52 -30.42
N THR A 2 33.27 -4.07 -31.05
CA THR A 2 32.55 -2.85 -30.66
C THR A 2 31.15 -3.27 -30.21
N THR A 3 30.82 -3.03 -28.95
CA THR A 3 29.51 -3.40 -28.38
C THR A 3 28.52 -2.29 -28.67
N GLU A 4 27.57 -2.56 -29.55
CA GLU A 4 26.48 -1.64 -29.89
C GLU A 4 25.32 -1.87 -28.92
N THR A 5 24.85 -0.81 -28.27
CA THR A 5 23.70 -0.86 -27.34
C THR A 5 22.46 -0.41 -28.09
N LEU A 6 21.53 -1.32 -28.36
CA LEU A 6 20.25 -1.00 -29.00
C LEU A 6 19.32 -0.28 -28.00
N PRO A 7 18.64 0.80 -28.41
CA PRO A 7 17.65 1.46 -27.56
C PRO A 7 16.43 0.55 -27.35
N LEU A 8 15.97 0.43 -26.10
CA LEU A 8 14.74 -0.28 -25.78
C LEU A 8 13.55 0.42 -26.46
N PRO A 9 12.59 -0.34 -27.04
CA PRO A 9 11.38 0.25 -27.58
C PRO A 9 10.58 0.93 -26.45
N PRO A 10 9.94 2.08 -26.73
CA PRO A 10 9.07 2.74 -25.76
C PRO A 10 7.94 1.78 -25.36
N VAL A 11 7.71 1.66 -24.05
CA VAL A 11 6.58 0.90 -23.50
C VAL A 11 5.29 1.50 -24.08
N PRO A 12 4.38 0.70 -24.67
CA PRO A 12 3.14 1.23 -25.20
C PRO A 12 2.34 1.89 -24.07
N HIS A 13 2.07 3.18 -24.23
CA HIS A 13 1.07 3.88 -23.43
C HIS A 13 -0.30 3.39 -23.90
N SER A 14 -0.92 2.51 -23.12
CA SER A 14 -2.34 2.19 -23.29
C SER A 14 -3.18 3.41 -22.88
N GLY A 15 -3.45 4.31 -23.83
CA GLY A 15 -4.68 5.14 -23.85
C GLY A 15 -5.77 4.34 -24.59
N GLU A 16 -7.08 4.45 -24.35
CA GLU A 16 -7.91 5.51 -23.76
C GLU A 16 -9.10 4.87 -23.03
N GLY A 17 -9.64 5.57 -22.03
CA GLY A 17 -10.88 5.22 -21.34
C GLY A 17 -10.80 5.51 -19.85
N THR A 18 -11.53 6.53 -19.42
CA THR A 18 -11.56 7.16 -18.09
C THR A 18 -12.08 6.25 -16.96
N ARG A 19 -11.51 5.06 -16.78
CA ARG A 19 -11.77 4.15 -15.65
C ARG A 19 -10.60 3.16 -15.53
N ARG A 20 -9.61 3.50 -14.71
CA ARG A 20 -8.41 2.64 -14.47
C ARG A 20 -8.56 1.75 -13.23
N LEU A 21 -9.79 1.32 -12.96
CA LEU A 21 -10.05 0.20 -12.07
C LEU A 21 -10.32 -1.04 -12.93
N PRO A 22 -10.01 -2.25 -12.42
CA PRO A 22 -10.43 -3.47 -13.08
C PRO A 22 -11.97 -3.58 -13.08
N ARG A 23 -12.52 -4.63 -13.68
CA ARG A 23 -13.97 -4.85 -13.68
C ARG A 23 -14.51 -4.92 -12.24
N PRO A 24 -15.82 -4.71 -12.04
CA PRO A 24 -16.43 -4.94 -10.74
C PRO A 24 -16.18 -6.36 -10.25
N GLY A 25 -15.75 -6.51 -9.00
CA GLY A 25 -15.35 -7.78 -8.42
C GLY A 25 -14.47 -7.61 -7.18
N THR A 26 -14.13 -8.75 -6.58
CA THR A 26 -13.21 -8.83 -5.45
C THR A 26 -11.91 -9.46 -5.94
N TYR A 27 -10.81 -8.73 -5.77
CA TYR A 27 -9.48 -9.12 -6.18
C TYR A 27 -8.61 -9.34 -4.95
N THR A 28 -7.75 -10.35 -4.99
CA THR A 28 -6.86 -10.67 -3.86
C THR A 28 -5.41 -10.64 -4.30
N ALA A 29 -4.52 -10.21 -3.41
CA ALA A 29 -3.09 -10.31 -3.62
C ALA A 29 -2.56 -11.46 -2.75
N GLY A 30 -2.39 -12.63 -3.36
CA GLY A 30 -1.90 -13.82 -2.66
C GLY A 30 -0.48 -13.67 -2.09
N PRO A 31 -0.02 -14.67 -1.31
CA PRO A 31 1.34 -14.66 -0.74
C PRO A 31 2.41 -14.47 -1.83
N GLY A 32 3.34 -13.53 -1.61
CA GLY A 32 4.38 -13.19 -2.58
C GLY A 32 3.95 -12.21 -3.69
N ARG A 33 2.65 -11.94 -3.83
CA ARG A 33 2.09 -10.90 -4.72
C ARG A 33 1.78 -9.60 -3.98
N CYS A 34 1.88 -9.60 -2.65
CA CYS A 34 1.83 -8.41 -1.80
C CYS A 34 3.14 -8.28 -1.00
N ILE A 35 3.93 -7.27 -1.34
CA ILE A 35 5.17 -6.92 -0.63
C ILE A 35 4.88 -5.69 0.21
N VAL A 36 5.07 -5.82 1.52
CA VAL A 36 4.91 -4.71 2.45
C VAL A 36 6.17 -4.51 3.28
N GLU A 37 6.58 -3.26 3.43
CA GLU A 37 7.73 -2.88 4.22
C GLU A 37 7.39 -1.78 5.21
N LEU A 38 7.69 -2.03 6.48
CA LEU A 38 7.66 -1.04 7.54
C LEU A 38 9.05 -0.41 7.69
N THR A 39 9.09 0.91 7.60
CA THR A 39 10.27 1.72 7.89
C THR A 39 9.99 2.66 9.04
N ALA A 40 10.80 2.60 10.09
CA ALA A 40 10.82 3.61 11.15
C ALA A 40 11.94 4.62 10.88
N ARG A 41 11.63 5.90 11.05
CA ARG A 41 12.56 7.01 10.85
C ARG A 41 12.63 7.89 12.08
N TYR A 42 13.79 8.49 12.31
CA TYR A 42 13.99 9.57 13.27
C TYR A 42 14.69 10.73 12.54
N GLY A 43 13.91 11.73 12.15
CA GLY A 43 14.38 12.78 11.25
C GLY A 43 14.79 12.17 9.88
N PRO A 44 16.00 12.47 9.36
CA PRO A 44 16.44 11.91 8.08
C PRO A 44 16.81 10.42 8.18
N PHE A 45 17.14 9.92 9.38
CA PHE A 45 17.71 8.60 9.57
C PHE A 45 16.66 7.49 9.58
N VAL A 46 16.96 6.39 8.89
CA VAL A 46 16.20 5.14 9.00
C VAL A 46 16.74 4.35 10.18
N THR A 47 15.90 4.08 11.17
CA THR A 47 16.31 3.36 12.38
C THR A 47 15.88 1.90 12.34
N LEU A 48 14.81 1.57 11.62
CA LEU A 48 14.34 0.22 11.39
C LEU A 48 13.79 0.10 9.97
N ARG A 49 14.09 -1.01 9.30
CA ARG A 49 13.47 -1.39 8.03
C ARG A 49 13.22 -2.88 8.05
N ARG A 50 11.96 -3.29 7.91
CA ARG A 50 11.55 -4.70 7.98
C ARG A 50 10.40 -4.97 7.03
N ARG A 51 10.47 -6.12 6.36
CA ARG A 51 9.31 -6.66 5.64
C ARG A 51 8.26 -7.15 6.62
N LEU A 52 7.01 -6.89 6.27
CA LEU A 52 5.83 -7.45 6.90
C LEU A 52 5.27 -8.53 5.98
N THR A 53 4.58 -9.50 6.57
CA THR A 53 3.82 -10.51 5.86
C THR A 53 2.38 -10.02 5.76
N SER A 54 1.83 -10.01 4.55
CA SER A 54 0.39 -9.82 4.35
C SER A 54 -0.31 -11.16 4.55
N SER A 55 -1.26 -11.22 5.49
CA SER A 55 -2.14 -12.39 5.69
C SER A 55 -3.40 -12.29 4.85
N ASP A 56 -3.88 -11.06 4.63
CA ASP A 56 -4.97 -10.73 3.73
C ASP A 56 -4.62 -9.42 3.00
N ALA A 57 -4.98 -9.35 1.73
CA ALA A 57 -4.86 -8.16 0.89
C ALA A 57 -5.96 -8.25 -0.16
N THR A 58 -7.02 -7.48 0.05
CA THR A 58 -8.25 -7.55 -0.73
C THR A 58 -8.60 -6.16 -1.28
N LEU A 59 -8.94 -6.11 -2.57
CA LEU A 59 -9.47 -4.95 -3.25
C LEU A 59 -10.86 -5.30 -3.78
N THR A 60 -11.87 -4.52 -3.39
CA THR A 60 -13.24 -4.69 -3.89
C THR A 60 -13.62 -3.52 -4.76
N VAL A 61 -13.99 -3.79 -6.00
CA VAL A 61 -14.51 -2.80 -6.96
C VAL A 61 -16.01 -3.05 -7.12
N PRO A 62 -16.90 -2.20 -6.57
CA PRO A 62 -18.34 -2.32 -6.74
C PRO A 62 -18.78 -2.06 -8.19
N ALA A 63 -19.95 -2.56 -8.57
CA ALA A 63 -20.50 -2.36 -9.92
C ALA A 63 -21.00 -0.93 -10.16
N ASP A 64 -21.59 -0.33 -9.13
CA ASP A 64 -22.39 0.88 -9.24
C ASP A 64 -21.68 2.15 -8.73
N THR A 65 -20.39 2.05 -8.40
CA THR A 65 -19.60 3.19 -7.89
C THR A 65 -18.24 3.28 -8.59
N ASP A 66 -17.66 4.48 -8.58
CA ASP A 66 -16.29 4.73 -9.04
C ASP A 66 -15.24 4.62 -7.92
N HIS A 67 -15.64 4.07 -6.77
CA HIS A 67 -14.78 3.92 -5.60
C HIS A 67 -14.47 2.45 -5.37
N CYS A 68 -13.29 2.13 -4.85
CA CYS A 68 -12.98 0.78 -4.39
C CYS A 68 -12.79 0.73 -2.87
N ALA A 69 -13.05 -0.43 -2.29
CA ALA A 69 -12.60 -0.73 -0.93
C ALA A 69 -11.24 -1.45 -0.99
N LEU A 70 -10.30 -1.05 -0.14
CA LEU A 70 -8.99 -1.67 0.00
C LEU A 70 -8.77 -2.08 1.45
N ARG A 71 -8.37 -3.34 1.62
CA ARG A 71 -8.04 -3.91 2.92
C ARG A 71 -6.72 -4.64 2.89
N LEU A 72 -5.86 -4.37 3.88
CA LEU A 72 -4.57 -5.04 4.07
C LEU A 72 -4.41 -5.47 5.53
N GLU A 73 -4.19 -6.76 5.77
CA GLU A 73 -3.75 -7.27 7.07
C GLU A 73 -2.29 -7.63 7.06
N LEU A 74 -1.55 -7.05 8.00
CA LEU A 74 -0.10 -7.10 8.04
C LEU A 74 0.38 -7.59 9.40
N SER A 75 1.28 -8.56 9.36
CA SER A 75 1.95 -9.09 10.55
C SER A 75 3.46 -9.10 10.37
N GLY A 76 4.21 -9.19 11.46
CA GLY A 76 5.67 -9.27 11.39
C GLY A 76 6.35 -8.96 12.71
N GLY A 77 7.64 -9.25 12.79
CA GLY A 77 8.44 -9.08 14.02
C GLY A 77 8.22 -7.76 14.75
N PRO A 78 8.27 -6.59 14.08
CA PRO A 78 8.05 -5.30 14.73
C PRO A 78 6.64 -5.10 15.28
N LEU A 79 5.64 -5.79 14.74
CA LEU A 79 4.23 -5.65 15.12
C LEU A 79 3.80 -6.67 16.18
N ARG A 80 4.55 -7.77 16.36
CA ARG A 80 4.18 -8.86 17.26
C ARG A 80 3.93 -8.38 18.69
N PRO A 81 2.92 -8.94 19.38
CA PRO A 81 2.01 -10.00 18.93
C PRO A 81 0.82 -9.49 18.10
N SER A 82 0.80 -8.22 17.70
CA SER A 82 -0.35 -7.58 17.06
C SER A 82 -0.33 -7.69 15.53
N VAL A 83 -1.51 -7.54 14.93
CA VAL A 83 -1.73 -7.35 13.48
C VAL A 83 -2.04 -5.87 13.24
N LEU A 84 -1.48 -5.32 12.17
CA LEU A 84 -1.79 -4.01 11.65
C LEU A 84 -2.77 -4.18 10.49
N VAL A 85 -3.89 -3.49 10.53
CA VAL A 85 -4.91 -3.50 9.49
C VAL A 85 -4.97 -2.12 8.86
N PHE A 86 -4.92 -2.05 7.53
CA PHE A 86 -5.32 -0.87 6.78
C PHE A 86 -6.68 -1.15 6.13
N GLU A 87 -7.65 -0.27 6.34
CA GLU A 87 -8.99 -0.35 5.75
C GLU A 87 -9.35 1.00 5.15
N SER A 88 -9.93 0.97 3.95
CA SER A 88 -10.40 2.11 3.18
C SER A 88 -11.62 1.68 2.39
N ASP A 89 -12.74 2.42 2.50
CA ASP A 89 -13.99 2.11 1.80
C ASP A 89 -14.30 3.09 0.64
N GLY A 90 -13.37 4.00 0.34
CA GLY A 90 -13.58 5.13 -0.57
C GLY A 90 -12.36 5.44 -1.44
N GLY A 91 -11.68 4.41 -1.94
CA GLY A 91 -10.53 4.59 -2.83
C GLY A 91 -10.95 5.16 -4.18
N GLU A 92 -10.44 6.34 -4.54
CA GLU A 92 -10.81 7.05 -5.76
C GLU A 92 -9.65 7.10 -6.77
N PRO A 93 -9.90 6.85 -8.07
CA PRO A 93 -8.94 7.12 -9.12
C PRO A 93 -8.59 8.61 -9.17
N ALA A 94 -7.31 8.93 -9.30
CA ALA A 94 -6.78 10.28 -9.43
C ALA A 94 -5.74 10.34 -10.55
N ASP A 95 -5.34 11.55 -10.95
CA ASP A 95 -4.35 11.82 -12.01
C ASP A 95 -4.66 11.03 -13.30
N ASP A 96 -5.83 11.28 -13.88
CA ASP A 96 -6.38 10.56 -15.04
C ASP A 96 -6.42 9.03 -14.85
N GLY A 97 -6.64 8.64 -13.60
CA GLY A 97 -6.66 7.27 -13.06
C GLY A 97 -5.28 6.61 -12.92
N SER A 98 -4.17 7.32 -13.14
CA SER A 98 -2.83 6.74 -12.94
C SER A 98 -2.49 6.52 -11.47
N ARG A 99 -3.33 7.05 -10.57
CA ARG A 99 -3.27 6.86 -9.13
C ARG A 99 -4.61 6.42 -8.57
N LEU A 100 -4.54 5.80 -7.39
CA LEU A 100 -5.66 5.45 -6.55
C LEU A 100 -5.39 6.02 -5.17
N VAL A 101 -6.24 6.93 -4.71
CA VAL A 101 -6.11 7.55 -3.38
C VAL A 101 -7.06 6.85 -2.44
N CYS A 102 -6.53 6.06 -1.51
CA CYS A 102 -7.33 5.33 -0.52
C CYS A 102 -7.30 6.07 0.83
N PRO A 103 -8.26 6.95 1.14
CA PRO A 103 -8.43 7.48 2.50
C PRO A 103 -8.97 6.37 3.41
N GLY A 104 -8.42 6.25 4.61
CA GLY A 104 -8.80 5.14 5.49
C GLY A 104 -8.18 5.25 6.87
N GLU A 105 -8.04 4.10 7.51
CA GLU A 105 -7.53 3.98 8.86
C GLU A 105 -6.49 2.87 8.97
N LEU A 106 -5.48 3.11 9.80
CA LEU A 106 -4.56 2.10 10.28
C LEU A 106 -4.97 1.68 11.69
N THR A 107 -5.47 0.45 11.80
CA THR A 107 -5.87 -0.15 13.07
C THR A 107 -4.77 -1.06 13.60
N LEU A 108 -4.32 -0.79 14.82
CA LEU A 108 -3.33 -1.61 15.52
C LEU A 108 -3.80 -1.81 16.95
N ARG A 109 -3.80 -3.06 17.42
CA ARG A 109 -4.36 -3.43 18.75
C ARG A 109 -5.80 -2.95 18.92
N GLY A 110 -6.60 -3.06 17.85
CA GLY A 110 -8.02 -2.67 17.82
C GLY A 110 -8.28 -1.17 17.90
N LYS A 111 -7.24 -0.33 17.77
CA LYS A 111 -7.37 1.13 17.84
C LYS A 111 -7.06 1.77 16.50
N PRO A 112 -8.03 2.45 15.87
CA PRO A 112 -7.84 3.09 14.57
C PRO A 112 -7.05 4.40 14.68
N VAL A 113 -6.29 4.70 13.64
CA VAL A 113 -5.61 5.98 13.43
C VAL A 113 -5.81 6.39 11.96
N PRO A 114 -6.32 7.60 11.67
CA PRO A 114 -6.51 8.05 10.29
C PRO A 114 -5.22 7.98 9.47
N ALA A 115 -5.31 7.43 8.27
CA ALA A 115 -4.21 7.29 7.33
C ALA A 115 -4.70 7.28 5.88
N GLY A 116 -3.93 7.87 4.97
CA GLY A 116 -4.18 7.75 3.53
C GLY A 116 -3.12 6.87 2.89
N LEU A 117 -3.53 5.96 2.00
CA LEU A 117 -2.61 5.18 1.19
C LEU A 117 -2.74 5.60 -0.29
N PRO A 118 -1.92 6.56 -0.75
CA PRO A 118 -1.83 6.87 -2.17
C PRO A 118 -1.08 5.73 -2.87
N LEU A 119 -1.70 5.19 -3.90
CA LEU A 119 -1.19 4.13 -4.75
C LEU A 119 -1.00 4.67 -6.16
N ARG A 120 0.14 4.37 -6.77
CA ARG A 120 0.36 4.50 -8.20
C ARG A 120 -0.07 3.20 -8.86
N ILE A 121 -0.89 3.30 -9.89
CA ILE A 121 -1.25 2.19 -10.76
C ILE A 121 -0.10 2.01 -11.75
N VAL A 122 0.56 0.87 -11.66
CA VAL A 122 1.68 0.50 -12.53
C VAL A 122 1.15 -0.18 -13.78
N ASP A 123 0.17 -1.06 -13.61
CA ASP A 123 -0.53 -1.73 -14.70
C ASP A 123 -1.97 -2.05 -14.29
N CYS A 124 -2.88 -2.06 -15.26
CA CYS A 124 -4.30 -2.35 -15.05
C CYS A 124 -4.87 -3.07 -16.27
N THR A 125 -5.56 -4.18 -16.02
CA THR A 125 -6.36 -4.91 -17.01
C THR A 125 -7.77 -5.11 -16.47
N ALA A 126 -8.66 -5.74 -17.26
CA ALA A 126 -10.00 -6.05 -16.81
C ALA A 126 -10.06 -6.94 -15.56
N GLU A 127 -9.03 -7.75 -15.32
CA GLU A 127 -9.00 -8.77 -14.27
C GLU A 127 -7.79 -8.63 -13.32
N ARG A 128 -7.02 -7.54 -13.47
CA ARG A 128 -5.79 -7.36 -12.69
C ARG A 128 -5.50 -5.90 -12.42
N LEU A 129 -4.99 -5.61 -11.22
CA LEU A 129 -4.43 -4.32 -10.85
C LEU A 129 -3.07 -4.47 -10.17
N LEU A 130 -2.03 -3.87 -10.74
CA LEU A 130 -0.70 -3.79 -10.13
C LEU A 130 -0.47 -2.39 -9.59
N VAL A 131 -0.25 -2.28 -8.28
CA VAL A 131 -0.07 -1.00 -7.58
C VAL A 131 1.20 -0.94 -6.77
N THR A 132 1.69 0.28 -6.59
CA THR A 132 2.75 0.59 -5.61
C THR A 132 2.42 1.88 -4.89
N GLY A 133 2.65 1.96 -3.58
CA GLY A 133 2.39 3.19 -2.86
C GLY A 133 2.95 3.18 -1.47
N THR A 134 2.96 4.36 -0.85
CA THR A 134 3.46 4.49 0.51
C THR A 134 2.61 5.42 1.34
N THR A 135 2.37 5.05 2.58
CA THR A 135 1.75 5.91 3.58
C THR A 135 2.75 6.23 4.69
N GLN A 136 2.58 7.39 5.33
CA GLN A 136 3.38 7.81 6.46
C GLN A 136 2.48 8.25 7.61
N VAL A 137 2.83 7.82 8.83
CA VAL A 137 2.14 8.22 10.05
C VAL A 137 3.13 8.68 11.11
N SER A 138 2.69 9.63 11.94
CA SER A 138 3.46 10.04 13.11
C SER A 138 3.56 8.88 14.09
N TYR A 139 4.78 8.47 14.44
CA TYR A 139 4.99 7.43 15.43
C TYR A 139 4.45 7.84 16.80
N ARG A 140 4.57 9.13 17.16
CA ARG A 140 4.03 9.65 18.42
C ARG A 140 2.50 9.50 18.49
N ARG A 141 1.78 9.84 17.41
CA ARG A 141 0.32 9.69 17.35
C ARG A 141 -0.09 8.22 17.41
N LEU A 142 0.55 7.37 16.60
CA LEU A 142 0.28 5.93 16.62
C LEU A 142 0.54 5.33 18.01
N ARG A 143 1.68 5.66 18.64
CA ARG A 143 2.01 5.20 20.00
C ARG A 143 0.99 5.68 21.03
N ALA A 144 0.58 6.95 20.97
CA ALA A 144 -0.39 7.50 21.91
C ALA A 144 -1.76 6.82 21.80
N ALA A 145 -2.23 6.59 20.56
CA ALA A 145 -3.50 5.91 20.32
C ALA A 145 -3.42 4.42 20.69
N THR A 146 -2.45 3.69 20.15
CA THR A 146 -2.43 2.21 20.12
C THR A 146 -1.58 1.58 21.24
N GLY A 147 -0.74 2.37 21.91
CA GLY A 147 0.29 1.84 22.82
C GLY A 147 1.43 1.10 22.12
N PHE A 148 1.49 1.15 20.78
CA PHE A 148 2.56 0.54 19.99
C PHE A 148 3.91 1.15 20.34
N THR A 149 4.90 0.28 20.59
CA THR A 149 6.27 0.71 20.88
C THR A 149 7.28 -0.11 20.09
N LEU A 150 8.22 0.60 19.47
CA LEU A 150 9.44 0.03 18.92
C LEU A 150 10.45 -0.23 20.04
N PRO A 151 11.44 -1.12 19.82
CA PRO A 151 12.55 -1.30 20.74
C PRO A 151 13.24 0.03 21.06
N ARG A 152 13.72 0.19 22.30
CA ARG A 152 14.37 1.43 22.77
C ARG A 152 15.59 1.85 21.94
N THR A 153 16.26 0.88 21.30
CA THR A 153 17.41 1.10 20.40
C THR A 153 17.02 1.60 19.00
N ARG A 154 15.72 1.75 18.73
CA ARG A 154 15.16 2.13 17.42
C ARG A 154 14.26 3.35 17.60
N PRO A 155 14.83 4.54 17.87
CA PRO A 155 14.04 5.76 18.01
C PRO A 155 13.27 6.05 16.73
N ALA A 156 12.08 6.64 16.85
CA ALA A 156 11.30 7.02 15.69
C ALA A 156 10.45 8.28 15.97
N ASP A 157 10.32 9.14 14.97
CA ASP A 157 9.32 10.21 14.89
C ASP A 157 8.20 9.85 13.88
N ARG A 158 8.52 9.02 12.88
CA ARG A 158 7.65 8.63 11.77
C ARG A 158 7.76 7.14 11.46
N LEU A 159 6.63 6.56 11.07
CA LEU A 159 6.56 5.26 10.42
C LEU A 159 6.12 5.44 8.98
N ARG A 160 6.72 4.68 8.07
CA ARG A 160 6.32 4.59 6.67
C ARG A 160 5.98 3.14 6.37
N LEU A 161 4.86 2.92 5.71
CA LEU A 161 4.53 1.66 5.07
C LEU A 161 4.71 1.83 3.57
N LEU A 162 5.47 0.95 2.95
CA LEU A 162 5.50 0.78 1.51
C LEU A 162 4.71 -0.48 1.17
N VAL A 163 3.86 -0.39 0.17
CA VAL A 163 3.03 -1.48 -0.35
C VAL A 163 3.29 -1.60 -1.85
N ALA A 164 3.53 -2.81 -2.31
CA ALA A 164 3.48 -3.18 -3.71
C ALA A 164 2.62 -4.43 -3.81
N ALA A 165 1.53 -4.38 -4.58
CA ALA A 165 0.56 -5.45 -4.63
C ALA A 165 0.08 -5.68 -6.07
N GLU A 166 -0.01 -6.95 -6.45
CA GLU A 166 -0.70 -7.41 -7.65
C GLU A 166 -2.01 -8.07 -7.21
N PHE A 167 -3.12 -7.41 -7.50
CA PHE A 167 -4.47 -7.88 -7.25
C PHE A 167 -4.99 -8.58 -8.50
N THR A 168 -5.46 -9.82 -8.34
CA THR A 168 -6.03 -10.68 -9.39
C THR A 168 -7.26 -11.39 -8.88
#